data_AF-A0A9J6GNH9-F1
#
_entry.id   AF-A0A9J6GNH9-F1
#
_cell.length_a   1.000
_cell.length_b   1.000
_cell.length_c   1.000
_cell.angle_alpha   90.00
_cell.angle_beta   90.00
_cell.angle_gamma   90.00
#
_symmetry.space_group_name_H-M   'P 1'
#
loop_
_entity.id
_entity.type
_entity.pdbx_description
1 polymer ?
#
loop_
_entity_poly.entity_id
_entity_poly.type
_entity_poly.pdbx_seq_one_letter_code
_entity_poly.pdbx_strand_id
1 'polypeptide(L)'
;MMRNGTREHEQESVKKSSIPITVRQLEAIVRIAESLAKMQLQPFATEWHVDEALRLFQVSTLDAALSGDLSGAEGFSTQEEHEMLLRIEGQMKRRFAIGSQVSEHSIVQDFLKQKYPERAIYKVLHYMIRRGEIQHRMQRKMLYRIK
;
A
#
# COMPACT_ATOMS: atom_id res chain seq x y z
N MET A 1 1.84 10.24 -37.66
CA MET A 1 2.42 9.43 -36.56
C MET A 1 1.79 9.82 -35.23
N MET A 2 0.62 9.31 -34.84
CA MET A 2 0.09 9.42 -33.46
C MET A 2 -1.03 8.38 -33.28
N ARG A 3 -0.70 7.11 -32.99
CA ARG A 3 -1.71 6.09 -32.65
C ARG A 3 -1.20 4.90 -31.82
N ASN A 4 -0.12 5.09 -31.03
CA ASN A 4 0.42 4.02 -30.18
C ASN A 4 0.24 4.27 -28.67
N GLY A 5 -0.02 5.50 -28.20
CA GLY A 5 -0.09 5.79 -26.76
C GLY A 5 -1.33 5.25 -26.04
N THR A 6 -2.44 5.04 -26.73
CA THR A 6 -3.70 4.59 -26.10
C THR A 6 -3.68 3.12 -25.67
N ARG A 7 -2.95 2.26 -26.39
CA ARG A 7 -2.86 0.82 -26.05
C ARG A 7 -1.94 0.55 -24.85
N GLU A 8 -0.95 1.40 -24.62
CA GLU A 8 -0.05 1.29 -23.47
C GLU A 8 -0.78 1.72 -22.19
N HIS A 9 -1.59 2.79 -22.23
CA HIS A 9 -2.45 3.18 -21.11
C HIS A 9 -3.57 2.18 -20.83
N GLU A 10 -4.16 1.56 -21.86
CA GLU A 10 -5.15 0.48 -21.66
C GLU A 10 -4.50 -0.75 -20.99
N GLN A 11 -3.29 -1.15 -21.40
CA GLN A 11 -2.59 -2.28 -20.78
C GLN A 11 -2.08 -1.99 -19.36
N GLU A 12 -1.66 -0.75 -19.07
CA GLU A 12 -1.40 -0.32 -17.68
C GLU A 12 -2.69 -0.32 -16.84
N SER A 13 -3.82 0.06 -17.43
CA SER A 13 -5.12 0.04 -16.76
C SER A 13 -5.64 -1.38 -16.49
N VAL A 14 -5.21 -2.39 -17.26
CA VAL A 14 -5.56 -3.81 -17.02
C VAL A 14 -4.68 -4.43 -15.94
N LYS A 15 -3.50 -3.86 -15.67
CA LYS A 15 -2.76 -4.07 -14.42
C LYS A 15 -3.31 -3.22 -13.26
N LYS A 16 -4.53 -2.65 -13.37
CA LYS A 16 -5.28 -2.25 -12.18
C LYS A 16 -5.37 -3.49 -11.31
N SER A 17 -4.62 -3.45 -10.23
CA SER A 17 -4.76 -4.32 -9.07
C SER A 17 -6.23 -4.71 -8.94
N SER A 18 -6.54 -5.99 -9.21
CA SER A 18 -7.86 -6.57 -8.98
C SER A 18 -8.06 -6.63 -7.47
N ILE A 19 -8.32 -5.46 -6.90
CA ILE A 19 -8.61 -5.28 -5.49
C ILE A 19 -10.07 -5.69 -5.38
N PRO A 20 -10.35 -6.87 -4.83
CA PRO A 20 -11.72 -7.33 -4.72
C PRO A 20 -12.50 -6.34 -3.84
N ILE A 21 -13.67 -5.92 -4.29
CA ILE A 21 -14.54 -5.09 -3.47
C ILE A 21 -14.97 -5.91 -2.26
N THR A 22 -14.64 -5.43 -1.07
CA THR A 22 -14.99 -6.12 0.19
C THR A 22 -16.32 -5.62 0.74
N VAL A 23 -17.01 -6.47 1.50
CA VAL A 23 -18.26 -6.08 2.19
C VAL A 23 -18.03 -4.87 3.13
N ARG A 24 -16.84 -4.76 3.74
CA ARG A 24 -16.46 -3.60 4.57
C ARG A 24 -16.41 -2.30 3.77
N GLN A 25 -15.98 -2.34 2.51
CA GLN A 25 -15.97 -1.16 1.64
C GLN A 25 -17.40 -0.74 1.28
N LEU A 26 -18.31 -1.69 1.05
CA LEU A 26 -19.73 -1.38 0.85
C LEU A 26 -20.34 -0.73 2.10
N GLU A 27 -20.05 -1.27 3.29
CA GLU A 27 -20.48 -0.68 4.56
C GLU A 27 -19.92 0.74 4.77
N ALA A 28 -18.65 0.97 4.39
CA ALA A 28 -18.04 2.29 4.46
C ALA A 28 -18.76 3.30 3.56
N ILE A 29 -19.14 2.92 2.33
CA ILE A 29 -19.91 3.77 1.42
C ILE A 29 -21.27 4.13 2.03
N VAL A 30 -21.98 3.15 2.61
CA VAL A 30 -23.26 3.38 3.30
C VAL A 30 -23.08 4.38 4.46
N ARG A 31 -22.04 4.20 5.30
CA ARG A 31 -21.75 5.12 6.41
C ARG A 31 -21.45 6.55 5.94
N ILE A 32 -20.76 6.72 4.81
CA ILE A 32 -20.49 8.05 4.23
C ILE A 32 -21.81 8.68 3.75
N ALA A 33 -22.64 7.94 3.02
CA ALA A 33 -23.93 8.43 2.52
C ALA A 33 -24.86 8.84 3.68
N GLU A 34 -24.94 8.05 4.75
CA GLU A 34 -25.69 8.40 5.97
C GLU A 34 -25.12 9.64 6.66
N SER A 35 -23.79 9.80 6.69
CA SER A 35 -23.15 10.96 7.30
C SER A 35 -23.46 12.24 6.53
N LEU A 36 -23.49 12.19 5.20
CA LEU A 36 -23.90 13.31 4.35
C LEU A 36 -25.37 13.68 4.60
N ALA A 37 -26.27 12.70 4.67
CA ALA A 37 -27.68 12.93 5.01
C ALA A 37 -27.84 13.57 6.39
N LYS A 38 -27.10 13.09 7.40
CA LYS A 38 -27.09 13.65 8.76
C LYS A 38 -26.63 15.10 8.80
N MET A 39 -25.61 15.48 8.02
CA MET A 39 -25.14 16.87 7.93
C MET A 39 -26.22 17.81 7.37
N GLN A 40 -27.10 17.31 6.50
CA GLN A 40 -28.24 18.04 5.96
C GLN A 40 -29.51 17.93 6.81
N LEU A 41 -29.41 17.30 7.99
CA LEU A 41 -30.55 17.02 8.88
C LEU A 41 -31.68 16.23 8.19
N GLN A 42 -31.34 15.41 7.18
CA GLN A 42 -32.30 14.58 6.46
C GLN A 42 -32.46 13.23 7.15
N PRO A 43 -33.69 12.74 7.34
CA PRO A 43 -33.94 11.44 7.97
C PRO A 43 -33.61 10.26 7.05
N PHE A 44 -33.56 10.49 5.73
CA PHE A 44 -33.30 9.45 4.72
C PHE A 44 -32.17 9.87 3.77
N ALA A 45 -31.32 8.92 3.41
CA ALA A 45 -30.32 9.12 2.37
C ALA A 45 -30.96 8.98 0.99
N THR A 46 -30.72 9.96 0.11
CA THR A 46 -31.14 9.94 -1.30
C THR A 46 -29.99 9.45 -2.20
N GLU A 47 -30.29 9.20 -3.47
CA GLU A 47 -29.30 8.81 -4.49
C GLU A 47 -28.12 9.78 -4.57
N TRP A 48 -28.38 11.09 -4.40
CA TRP A 48 -27.34 12.11 -4.39
C TRP A 48 -26.26 11.89 -3.32
N HIS A 49 -26.63 11.45 -2.11
CA HIS A 49 -25.66 11.13 -1.06
C HIS A 49 -24.81 9.91 -1.42
N VAL A 50 -25.39 8.94 -2.13
CA VAL A 50 -24.69 7.73 -2.56
C VAL A 50 -23.71 8.05 -3.68
N ASP A 51 -24.12 8.87 -4.65
CA ASP A 51 -23.26 9.33 -5.74
C ASP A 51 -22.03 10.08 -5.21
N GLU A 52 -22.25 10.99 -4.25
CA GLU A 52 -21.15 11.73 -3.62
C GLU A 52 -20.25 10.81 -2.77
N ALA A 53 -20.83 9.84 -2.04
CA ALA A 53 -20.06 8.85 -1.30
C ALA A 53 -19.20 7.98 -2.23
N LEU A 54 -19.73 7.55 -3.37
CA LEU A 54 -18.99 6.79 -4.39
C LEU A 54 -17.86 7.62 -4.98
N ARG A 55 -18.11 8.90 -5.29
CA ARG A 55 -17.09 9.83 -5.79
C ARG A 55 -15.95 10.00 -4.79
N LEU A 56 -16.27 10.26 -3.51
CA LEU A 56 -15.28 10.40 -2.43
C LEU A 56 -14.49 9.10 -2.21
N PHE A 57 -15.18 7.95 -2.26
CA PHE A 57 -14.57 6.65 -2.10
C PHE A 57 -13.57 6.34 -3.22
N GLN A 58 -13.93 6.61 -4.48
CA GLN A 58 -13.05 6.40 -5.63
C GLN A 58 -11.77 7.25 -5.52
N VAL A 59 -11.92 8.55 -5.29
CA VAL A 59 -10.77 9.48 -5.20
C VAL A 59 -9.88 9.18 -3.99
N SER A 60 -10.46 8.81 -2.85
CA SER A 60 -9.67 8.62 -1.62
C SER A 60 -9.07 7.22 -1.50
N THR A 61 -9.76 6.20 -2.00
CA THR A 61 -9.45 4.79 -1.72
C THR A 61 -8.80 4.10 -2.90
N LEU A 62 -9.32 4.29 -4.12
CA LEU A 62 -8.72 3.67 -5.31
C LEU A 62 -7.42 4.37 -5.67
N ASP A 63 -7.34 5.70 -5.59
CA ASP A 63 -6.08 6.39 -5.88
C ASP A 63 -5.00 6.07 -4.84
N ALA A 64 -5.35 5.95 -3.55
CA ALA A 64 -4.41 5.53 -2.52
C ALA A 64 -3.96 4.06 -2.68
N ALA A 65 -4.84 3.21 -3.19
CA ALA A 65 -4.51 1.83 -3.52
C ALA A 65 -3.59 1.73 -4.74
N LEU A 66 -3.88 2.46 -5.81
CA LEU A 66 -3.08 2.52 -7.03
C LEU A 66 -1.71 3.18 -6.79
N SER A 67 -1.68 4.21 -5.95
CA SER A 67 -0.45 4.85 -5.49
C SER A 67 0.37 3.95 -4.57
N GLY A 68 -0.21 2.82 -4.12
CA GLY A 68 0.38 1.75 -3.33
C GLY A 68 0.65 2.11 -1.86
N ASP A 69 0.03 3.19 -1.36
CA ASP A 69 0.06 3.55 0.07
C ASP A 69 -0.73 2.52 0.90
N LEU A 70 -1.79 1.96 0.32
CA LEU A 70 -2.58 0.89 0.93
C LEU A 70 -2.04 -0.51 0.67
N SER A 71 -0.90 -0.63 -0.03
CA SER A 71 -0.30 -1.94 -0.26
C SER A 71 -0.03 -2.57 1.12
N GLY A 72 -0.41 -3.83 1.34
CA GLY A 72 -0.24 -4.55 2.61
C GLY A 72 -1.31 -4.27 3.67
N ALA A 73 -2.28 -3.39 3.39
CA ALA A 73 -3.53 -3.33 4.15
C ALA A 73 -4.45 -4.49 3.73
N GLU A 74 -5.20 -5.04 4.69
CA GLU A 74 -6.14 -6.13 4.42
C GLU A 74 -7.12 -5.74 3.30
N GLY A 75 -7.23 -6.61 2.29
CA GLY A 75 -8.15 -6.42 1.16
C GLY A 75 -7.62 -5.56 0.01
N PHE A 76 -6.44 -4.93 0.13
CA PHE A 76 -5.84 -4.08 -0.91
C PHE A 76 -4.55 -4.63 -1.55
N SER A 77 -3.98 -5.69 -0.97
CA SER A 77 -2.87 -6.44 -1.57
C SER A 77 -3.32 -7.82 -2.01
N THR A 78 -2.77 -8.31 -3.11
CA THR A 78 -2.96 -9.71 -3.52
C THR A 78 -2.29 -10.66 -2.52
N GLN A 79 -2.77 -11.89 -2.45
CA GLN A 79 -2.16 -12.93 -1.60
C GLN A 79 -0.67 -13.13 -1.96
N GLU A 80 -0.34 -13.08 -3.25
CA GLU A 80 1.03 -13.21 -3.76
C GLU A 80 1.95 -12.06 -3.30
N GLU A 81 1.45 -10.82 -3.31
CA GLU A 81 2.18 -9.67 -2.78
C GLU A 81 2.43 -9.80 -1.28
N HIS A 82 1.43 -10.30 -0.53
CA HIS A 82 1.57 -10.51 0.91
C HIS A 82 2.65 -11.56 1.22
N GLU A 83 2.63 -12.70 0.52
CA GLU A 83 3.64 -13.75 0.66
C GLU A 83 5.04 -13.28 0.27
N MET A 84 5.15 -12.44 -0.75
CA MET A 84 6.42 -11.81 -1.13
C MET A 84 6.97 -10.93 -0.01
N LEU A 85 6.14 -10.09 0.62
CA LEU A 85 6.55 -9.23 1.72
C LEU A 85 7.01 -10.06 2.93
N LEU A 86 6.30 -11.14 3.27
CA LEU A 86 6.70 -12.07 4.34
C LEU A 86 8.04 -12.75 4.03
N ARG A 87 8.29 -13.11 2.76
CA ARG A 87 9.56 -13.69 2.32
C ARG A 87 10.72 -12.70 2.47
N ILE A 88 10.52 -11.45 2.05
CA ILE A 88 11.51 -10.38 2.20
C ILE A 88 11.78 -10.12 3.69
N GLU A 89 10.74 -10.02 4.52
CA GLU A 89 10.88 -9.83 5.98
C GLU A 89 11.68 -10.96 6.64
N GLY A 90 11.35 -12.21 6.31
CA GLY A 90 12.06 -13.38 6.84
C GLY A 90 13.54 -13.40 6.45
N GLN A 91 13.86 -13.05 5.20
CA GLN A 91 15.25 -12.96 4.75
C GLN A 91 16.00 -11.78 5.40
N MET A 92 15.34 -10.63 5.54
CA MET A 92 15.92 -9.45 6.18
C MET A 92 16.25 -9.73 7.65
N LYS A 93 15.35 -10.40 8.38
CA LYS A 93 15.58 -10.85 9.77
C LYS A 93 16.69 -11.90 9.91
N ARG A 94 16.93 -12.75 8.90
CA ARG A 94 18.04 -13.72 8.94
C ARG A 94 19.39 -13.08 8.65
N ARG A 95 19.44 -12.12 7.71
CA ARG A 95 20.68 -11.46 7.29
C ARG A 95 21.13 -10.36 8.25
N PHE A 96 20.18 -9.65 8.85
CA PHE A 96 20.49 -8.52 9.71
C PHE A 96 20.46 -8.98 11.17
N ALA A 97 21.57 -9.38 11.77
CA ALA A 97 21.59 -9.87 13.15
C ALA A 97 21.24 -8.76 14.17
N ILE A 98 20.65 -9.14 15.31
CA ILE A 98 20.34 -8.19 16.40
C ILE A 98 21.64 -7.53 16.88
N GLY A 99 21.64 -6.21 17.02
CA GLY A 99 22.82 -5.43 17.41
C GLY A 99 23.80 -5.14 16.27
N SER A 100 23.52 -5.57 15.03
CA SER A 100 24.35 -5.23 13.87
C SER A 100 23.96 -3.88 13.23
N GLN A 101 24.93 -3.26 12.55
CA GLN A 101 24.74 -2.04 11.77
C GLN A 101 25.03 -2.33 10.30
N VAL A 102 24.11 -1.98 9.41
CA VAL A 102 24.27 -2.15 7.97
C VAL A 102 23.78 -0.90 7.26
N SER A 103 24.43 -0.56 6.14
CA SER A 103 23.98 0.56 5.32
C SER A 103 22.65 0.22 4.63
N GLU A 104 21.72 1.17 4.59
CA GLU A 104 20.44 1.00 3.91
C GLU A 104 20.65 0.67 2.43
N HIS A 105 21.57 1.40 1.78
CA HIS A 105 21.90 1.19 0.37
C HIS A 105 22.39 -0.22 0.08
N SER A 106 23.27 -0.79 0.92
CA SER A 106 23.76 -2.17 0.75
C SER A 106 22.63 -3.19 0.83
N ILE A 107 21.71 -3.02 1.79
CA ILE A 107 20.55 -3.90 1.94
C ILE A 107 19.67 -3.81 0.69
N VAL A 108 19.31 -2.61 0.25
CA VAL A 108 18.45 -2.44 -0.93
C VAL A 108 19.09 -3.06 -2.17
N GLN A 109 20.38 -2.80 -2.42
CA GLN A 109 21.10 -3.37 -3.56
C GLN A 109 21.14 -4.91 -3.53
N ASP A 110 21.31 -5.51 -2.36
CA ASP A 110 21.34 -6.97 -2.22
C ASP A 110 20.00 -7.65 -2.52
N PHE A 111 18.89 -7.03 -2.14
CA PHE A 111 17.55 -7.53 -2.46
C PHE A 111 17.15 -7.22 -3.91
N LEU A 112 17.62 -6.11 -4.48
CA LEU A 112 17.46 -5.82 -5.91
C LEU A 112 18.15 -6.86 -6.79
N LYS A 113 19.35 -7.33 -6.42
CA LYS A 113 20.05 -8.44 -7.12
C LYS A 113 19.26 -9.74 -7.12
N GLN A 114 18.44 -9.97 -6.10
CA GLN A 114 17.55 -11.14 -6.01
C GLN A 114 16.23 -10.96 -6.78
N LYS A 115 16.10 -9.87 -7.56
CA LYS A 115 14.92 -9.51 -8.36
C LYS A 115 13.66 -9.20 -7.55
N TYR A 116 13.80 -8.78 -6.30
CA TYR A 116 12.66 -8.23 -5.56
C TYR A 116 12.38 -6.79 -6.03
N PRO A 117 11.10 -6.40 -6.14
CA PRO A 117 10.74 -5.03 -6.50
C PRO A 117 11.18 -4.06 -5.42
N GLU A 118 11.83 -2.96 -5.82
CA GLU A 118 12.38 -1.94 -4.93
C GLU A 118 11.36 -1.43 -3.90
N ARG A 119 10.14 -1.19 -4.38
CA ARG A 119 9.02 -0.73 -3.57
C ARG A 119 8.68 -1.69 -2.41
N ALA A 120 8.75 -3.01 -2.62
CA ALA A 120 8.46 -3.98 -1.57
C ALA A 120 9.56 -4.00 -0.50
N ILE A 121 10.82 -3.78 -0.89
CA ILE A 121 11.96 -3.75 0.03
C ILE A 121 11.84 -2.56 1.00
N TYR A 122 11.65 -1.34 0.47
CA TYR A 122 11.47 -0.15 1.31
C TYR A 122 10.26 -0.25 2.22
N LYS A 123 9.19 -0.89 1.75
CA LYS A 123 7.98 -1.08 2.52
C LYS A 123 8.20 -2.02 3.72
N VAL A 124 8.87 -3.15 3.53
CA VAL A 124 9.24 -4.04 4.64
C VAL A 124 10.14 -3.30 5.62
N LEU A 125 11.13 -2.54 5.11
CA LEU A 125 12.02 -1.74 5.95
C LEU A 125 11.23 -0.73 6.79
N HIS A 126 10.29 0.00 6.19
CA HIS A 126 9.44 0.95 6.88
C HIS A 126 8.57 0.28 7.96
N TYR A 127 8.02 -0.91 7.69
CA TYR A 127 7.28 -1.66 8.71
C TYR A 127 8.17 -2.11 9.86
N MET A 128 9.38 -2.60 9.59
CA MET A 128 10.33 -3.00 10.64
C MET A 128 10.77 -1.80 11.49
N ILE A 129 10.93 -0.63 10.90
CA ILE A 129 11.20 0.63 11.64
C ILE A 129 10.01 1.04 12.49
N ARG A 130 8.80 1.02 11.93
CA ARG A 130 7.57 1.37 12.65
C ARG A 130 7.28 0.42 13.83
N ARG A 131 7.66 -0.86 13.71
CA ARG A 131 7.60 -1.86 14.78
C ARG A 131 8.73 -1.71 15.82
N GLY A 132 9.72 -0.86 15.57
CA GLY A 132 10.87 -0.66 16.46
C GLY A 132 11.89 -1.79 16.43
N GLU A 133 11.85 -2.65 15.40
CA GLU A 133 12.84 -3.71 15.19
C GLU A 133 14.15 -3.12 14.65
N ILE A 134 14.04 -2.07 13.82
CA ILE A 134 15.17 -1.37 13.17
C ILE A 134 15.10 0.13 13.48
N GLN A 135 16.25 0.77 13.67
CA GLN A 135 16.38 2.21 13.87
C GLN A 135 17.35 2.84 12.87
N HIS A 136 16.97 3.98 12.30
CA HIS A 136 17.88 4.80 11.51
C HIS A 136 18.93 5.48 12.40
N ARG A 137 20.19 5.41 11.98
CA ARG A 137 21.35 6.10 12.57
C ARG A 137 22.11 6.85 11.47
N MET A 138 22.99 7.76 11.88
CA MET A 138 23.86 8.52 10.96
C MET A 138 23.09 9.20 9.82
N GLN A 139 22.16 10.10 10.15
CA GLN A 139 21.36 10.84 9.15
C GLN A 139 20.64 9.90 8.15
N ARG A 140 20.06 8.81 8.66
CA ARG A 140 19.37 7.74 7.89
C ARG A 140 20.26 6.88 6.99
N LYS A 141 21.57 7.10 6.91
CA LYS A 141 22.46 6.28 6.07
C LYS A 141 22.65 4.85 6.59
N MET A 142 22.49 4.66 7.90
CA MET A 142 22.72 3.38 8.58
C MET A 142 21.46 2.89 9.26
N LEU A 143 21.25 1.57 9.21
CA LEU A 143 20.20 0.87 9.93
C LEU A 143 20.84 0.10 11.08
N TYR A 144 20.23 0.15 12.26
CA TYR A 144 20.64 -0.60 13.44
C TYR A 144 19.51 -1.52 13.92
N ARG A 145 19.80 -2.81 14.11
CA ARG A 145 18.78 -3.77 14.59
C ARG A 145 18.71 -3.77 16.10
N ILE A 146 17.53 -3.48 16.64
CA ILE A 146 17.29 -3.43 18.09
C ILE A 146 16.72 -4.77 18.60
N LYS A 147 15.82 -5.41 17.83
CA LYS A 147 15.12 -6.65 18.21
C LYS A 147 14.99 -7.62 17.02
#